data_AF-Q1YX52-F1
#
_entry.id   AF-Q1YX52-F1
#
_cell.length_a   1.000
_cell.length_b   1.000
_cell.length_c   1.000
_cell.angle_alpha   90.00
_cell.angle_beta   90.00
_cell.angle_gamma   90.00
#
_symmetry.space_group_name_H-M   'P 1'
#
loop_
_entity.id
_entity.type
_entity.pdbx_description
1 polymer ?
#
loop_
_entity_poly.entity_id
_entity_poly.type
_entity_poly.pdbx_seq_one_letter_code
_entity_poly.pdbx_strand_id
1 'polypeptide(L)'
;MAGFAAEGVETGAIIITGETAKAHNARDAIMDLSQQLGDFVVATAGPNLESVIAGRGSGAQELSQHNHLKVMNIDIGGGTSNYVVFDCGRVVSTACLNIGGRLVELNEQGDITFVHKPAIAVMQDLFGEALNPRQITVDHLNRIVSRMADLIVEVMTGQLSPLAVQLLQTPALDSLADIDAVFLSGGVGECYYQRNSEEKQFGDIGPRLANALLSHHDLADRPVRKPNQTVRATVIGAGAYSLSLSGSTIWLNSDELPLKNIPVVHPAVDWESESPSICAEIVIAAERMDLALGCDRYAIAIDSGMPVRYYAVQHVACELARFYREHGNHQSPAFIVVHNDIGKALGMELQPLLHPQPVSVIDEVITHEGDYIDIGNSYFGGEIVPLTVKSLAFPS
;
A
#
# COMPACT_ATOMS: atom_id res chain seq x y z
N MET A 1 16.87 -10.86 -11.46
CA MET A 1 16.78 -10.33 -12.83
C MET A 1 16.89 -11.47 -13.83
N ALA A 2 15.91 -11.62 -14.72
CA ALA A 2 15.94 -12.60 -15.79
C ALA A 2 16.78 -12.06 -16.96
N GLY A 3 18.06 -12.42 -17.04
CA GLY A 3 18.84 -12.48 -18.30
C GLY A 3 19.01 -11.25 -19.21
N PHE A 4 18.44 -10.08 -18.90
CA PHE A 4 18.62 -8.88 -19.72
C PHE A 4 19.87 -8.10 -19.29
N ALA A 5 20.64 -7.61 -20.27
CA ALA A 5 21.71 -6.65 -20.03
C ALA A 5 21.11 -5.35 -19.49
N ALA A 6 21.76 -4.73 -18.50
CA ALA A 6 21.28 -3.50 -17.84
C ALA A 6 21.05 -2.33 -18.82
N GLU A 7 21.65 -2.39 -20.01
CA GLU A 7 21.56 -1.40 -21.08
C GLU A 7 20.21 -1.40 -21.85
N GLY A 8 19.30 -2.34 -21.56
CA GLY A 8 18.01 -2.48 -22.26
C GLY A 8 16.77 -2.17 -21.42
N VAL A 9 16.92 -1.70 -20.18
CA VAL A 9 15.80 -1.38 -19.28
C VAL A 9 15.75 0.14 -19.08
N GLU A 10 14.91 0.83 -19.84
CA GLU A 10 14.79 2.31 -19.78
C GLU A 10 13.92 2.79 -18.60
N THR A 11 12.99 1.95 -18.14
CA THR A 11 12.02 2.27 -17.08
C THR A 11 11.70 1.05 -16.22
N GLY A 12 11.26 1.27 -14.98
CA GLY A 12 10.82 0.19 -14.10
C GLY A 12 10.37 0.68 -12.72
N ALA A 13 9.97 -0.27 -11.87
CA ALA A 13 9.64 0.01 -10.47
C ALA A 13 10.49 -0.91 -9.58
N ILE A 14 11.08 -0.33 -8.54
CA ILE A 14 11.72 -1.04 -7.45
C ILE A 14 10.86 -0.82 -6.21
N ILE A 15 10.18 -1.87 -5.79
CA ILE A 15 9.33 -1.85 -4.59
C ILE A 15 10.01 -2.73 -3.55
N ILE A 16 10.26 -2.14 -2.38
CA ILE A 16 10.83 -2.85 -1.24
C ILE A 16 9.66 -3.19 -0.31
N THR A 17 9.35 -4.48 -0.17
CA THR A 17 8.26 -4.99 0.70
C THR A 17 8.80 -5.88 1.83
N GLY A 18 7.92 -6.20 2.78
CA GLY A 18 8.20 -7.12 3.88
C GLY A 18 9.25 -6.63 4.88
N GLU A 19 9.83 -7.55 5.65
CA GLU A 19 10.84 -7.24 6.69
C GLU A 19 12.08 -6.51 6.13
N THR A 20 12.38 -6.66 4.83
CA THR A 20 13.46 -5.94 4.14
C THR A 20 13.23 -4.43 4.07
N ALA A 21 11.97 -3.98 4.02
CA ALA A 21 11.59 -2.55 4.03
C ALA A 21 11.94 -1.86 5.35
N LYS A 22 12.09 -2.63 6.45
CA LYS A 22 12.42 -2.09 7.79
C LYS A 22 13.92 -1.82 7.98
N ALA A 23 14.77 -2.23 7.05
CA ALA A 23 16.20 -1.96 7.12
C ALA A 23 16.49 -0.53 6.62
N HIS A 24 16.92 0.36 7.53
CA HIS A 24 17.21 1.77 7.24
C HIS A 24 18.15 1.96 6.04
N ASN A 25 19.09 1.03 5.83
CA ASN A 25 20.09 1.09 4.76
C ASN A 25 19.58 0.59 3.39
N ALA A 26 18.41 -0.06 3.32
CA ALA A 26 17.91 -0.65 2.08
C ALA A 26 17.40 0.43 1.11
N ARG A 27 16.78 1.49 1.63
CA ARG A 27 16.21 2.59 0.83
C ARG A 27 17.31 3.40 0.14
N ASP A 28 18.34 3.81 0.88
CA ASP A 28 19.45 4.61 0.35
C ASP A 28 20.24 3.86 -0.74
N ALA A 29 20.61 2.59 -0.47
CA ALA A 29 21.34 1.77 -1.43
C ALA A 29 20.55 1.54 -2.73
N ILE A 30 19.22 1.49 -2.65
CA ILE A 30 18.34 1.30 -3.82
C ILE A 30 18.08 2.62 -4.54
N MET A 31 18.00 3.75 -3.83
CA MET A 31 17.95 5.07 -4.45
C MET A 31 19.23 5.33 -5.27
N ASP A 32 20.40 4.98 -4.74
CA ASP A 32 21.67 5.07 -5.47
C ASP A 32 21.66 4.19 -6.72
N LEU A 33 21.13 2.97 -6.62
CA LEU A 33 20.99 2.07 -7.76
C LEU A 33 20.01 2.62 -8.82
N SER A 34 18.89 3.21 -8.38
CA SER A 34 17.93 3.86 -9.29
C SER A 34 18.55 5.06 -10.00
N GLN A 35 19.40 5.85 -9.35
CA GLN A 35 20.12 6.94 -10.02
C GLN A 35 21.02 6.46 -11.16
N GLN A 36 21.56 5.23 -11.04
CA GLN A 36 22.42 4.63 -12.06
C GLN A 36 21.63 3.94 -13.19
N LEU A 37 20.43 3.42 -12.91
CA LEU A 37 19.66 2.61 -13.85
C LEU A 37 18.65 3.39 -14.71
N GLY A 38 18.24 4.61 -14.33
CA GLY A 38 17.32 5.45 -15.12
C GLY A 38 16.08 5.91 -14.36
N ASP A 39 14.96 6.12 -15.05
CA ASP A 39 13.71 6.63 -14.48
C ASP A 39 12.88 5.52 -13.82
N PHE A 40 13.34 5.08 -12.66
CA PHE A 40 12.63 4.09 -11.83
C PHE A 40 11.76 4.77 -10.76
N VAL A 41 10.62 4.15 -10.46
CA VAL A 41 9.90 4.40 -9.20
C VAL A 41 10.59 3.60 -8.10
N VAL A 42 11.02 4.27 -7.04
CA VAL A 42 11.51 3.61 -5.83
C VAL A 42 10.51 3.83 -4.72
N ALA A 43 9.81 2.77 -4.34
CA ALA A 43 8.86 2.78 -3.24
C ALA A 43 9.30 1.83 -2.14
N THR A 44 9.29 2.31 -0.90
CA THR A 44 9.34 1.42 0.27
C THR A 44 7.90 1.21 0.70
N ALA A 45 7.40 0.00 0.55
CA ALA A 45 6.04 -0.36 0.91
C ALA A 45 6.04 -1.01 2.29
N GLY A 46 5.40 -0.34 3.24
CA GLY A 46 4.99 -0.99 4.48
C GLY A 46 3.79 -1.91 4.24
N PRO A 47 3.22 -2.48 5.31
CA PRO A 47 2.17 -3.48 5.18
C PRO A 47 0.88 -2.96 4.52
N ASN A 48 0.54 -1.67 4.70
CA ASN A 48 -0.67 -1.12 4.08
C ASN A 48 -0.48 -0.94 2.57
N LEU A 49 0.63 -0.34 2.15
CA LEU A 49 0.93 -0.14 0.73
C LEU A 49 1.12 -1.48 0.02
N GLU A 50 1.74 -2.47 0.67
CA GLU A 50 1.85 -3.84 0.15
C GLU A 50 0.46 -4.46 -0.08
N SER A 51 -0.48 -4.26 0.85
CA SER A 51 -1.87 -4.72 0.71
C SER A 51 -2.56 -4.09 -0.50
N VAL A 52 -2.42 -2.77 -0.68
CA VAL A 52 -2.98 -2.05 -1.83
C VAL A 52 -2.38 -2.57 -3.13
N ILE A 53 -1.05 -2.67 -3.22
CA ILE A 53 -0.35 -3.17 -4.42
C ILE A 53 -0.80 -4.58 -4.78
N ALA A 54 -0.90 -5.48 -3.79
CA ALA A 54 -1.35 -6.85 -4.02
C ALA A 54 -2.80 -6.90 -4.53
N GLY A 55 -3.70 -6.11 -3.94
CA GLY A 55 -5.10 -6.05 -4.37
C GLY A 55 -5.31 -5.41 -5.74
N ARG A 56 -4.49 -4.43 -6.13
CA ARG A 56 -4.50 -3.89 -7.49
C ARG A 56 -4.00 -4.94 -8.49
N GLY A 57 -2.88 -5.60 -8.17
CA GLY A 57 -2.30 -6.64 -9.01
C GLY A 57 -3.11 -7.93 -9.12
N SER A 58 -4.07 -8.18 -8.22
CA SER A 58 -5.02 -9.30 -8.31
C SER A 58 -6.23 -8.98 -9.21
N GLY A 59 -6.43 -7.71 -9.57
CA GLY A 59 -7.59 -7.22 -10.31
C GLY A 59 -8.80 -6.89 -9.43
N ALA A 60 -8.66 -6.91 -8.09
CA ALA A 60 -9.77 -6.62 -7.18
C ALA A 60 -10.25 -5.17 -7.30
N GLN A 61 -9.33 -4.21 -7.44
CA GLN A 61 -9.67 -2.79 -7.65
C GLN A 61 -10.47 -2.60 -8.94
N GLU A 62 -10.02 -3.19 -10.04
CA GLU A 62 -10.67 -3.07 -11.34
C GLU A 62 -12.09 -3.66 -11.31
N LEU A 63 -12.27 -4.84 -10.69
CA LEU A 63 -13.59 -5.42 -10.50
C LEU A 63 -14.50 -4.50 -9.68
N SER A 64 -13.99 -3.95 -8.58
CA SER A 64 -14.70 -3.02 -7.71
C SER A 64 -15.14 -1.76 -8.47
N GLN A 65 -14.24 -1.17 -9.27
CA GLN A 65 -14.50 0.05 -10.02
C GLN A 65 -15.52 -0.16 -11.15
N HIS A 66 -15.33 -1.17 -12.00
CA HIS A 66 -16.18 -1.40 -13.17
C HIS A 66 -17.60 -1.84 -12.83
N ASN A 67 -17.79 -2.50 -11.68
CA ASN A 67 -19.07 -3.06 -11.29
C ASN A 67 -19.72 -2.33 -10.11
N HIS A 68 -19.10 -1.25 -9.60
CA HIS A 68 -19.55 -0.54 -8.39
C HIS A 68 -19.75 -1.48 -7.19
N LEU A 69 -18.77 -2.36 -6.97
CA LEU A 69 -18.81 -3.38 -5.92
C LEU A 69 -17.83 -3.06 -4.82
N LYS A 70 -18.11 -3.58 -3.63
CA LYS A 70 -17.15 -3.64 -2.54
C LYS A 70 -16.41 -4.97 -2.56
N VAL A 71 -15.11 -4.93 -2.85
CA VAL A 71 -14.28 -6.12 -3.08
C VAL A 71 -13.13 -6.15 -2.08
N MET A 72 -13.00 -7.27 -1.36
CA MET A 72 -11.85 -7.51 -0.50
C MET A 72 -10.81 -8.38 -1.22
N ASN A 73 -9.54 -8.02 -1.12
CA ASN A 73 -8.42 -8.90 -1.45
C ASN A 73 -7.67 -9.30 -0.19
N ILE A 74 -7.33 -10.59 -0.09
CA ILE A 74 -6.47 -11.16 0.95
C ILE A 74 -5.28 -11.82 0.25
N ASP A 75 -4.12 -11.19 0.34
CA ASP A 75 -2.87 -11.70 -0.21
C ASP A 75 -2.12 -12.53 0.83
N ILE A 76 -2.17 -13.85 0.68
CA ILE A 76 -1.65 -14.80 1.67
C ILE A 76 -0.27 -15.29 1.21
N GLY A 77 0.75 -14.66 1.77
CA GLY A 77 2.15 -14.95 1.51
C GLY A 77 2.75 -16.00 2.43
N GLY A 78 4.08 -16.01 2.50
CA GLY A 78 4.82 -16.90 3.39
C GLY A 78 4.81 -16.44 4.85
N GLY A 79 4.97 -15.15 5.11
CA GLY A 79 5.03 -14.60 6.48
C GLY A 79 3.73 -13.96 6.96
N THR A 80 3.01 -13.31 6.05
CA THR A 80 1.88 -12.43 6.36
C THR A 80 0.70 -12.69 5.43
N SER A 81 -0.47 -12.19 5.86
CA SER A 81 -1.68 -12.07 5.06
C SER A 81 -2.05 -10.59 5.01
N ASN A 82 -2.03 -10.01 3.81
CA ASN A 82 -2.27 -8.58 3.57
C ASN A 82 -3.69 -8.37 3.04
N TYR A 83 -4.45 -7.47 3.65
CA TYR A 83 -5.87 -7.24 3.37
C TYR A 83 -6.06 -5.83 2.81
N VAL A 84 -6.86 -5.73 1.76
CA VAL A 84 -7.36 -4.45 1.27
C VAL A 84 -8.82 -4.58 0.88
N VAL A 85 -9.62 -3.58 1.22
CA VAL A 85 -11.01 -3.44 0.77
C VAL A 85 -11.08 -2.28 -0.20
N PHE A 86 -11.58 -2.56 -1.39
CA PHE A 86 -11.94 -1.56 -2.39
C PHE A 86 -13.44 -1.34 -2.41
N ASP A 87 -13.88 -0.09 -2.46
CA ASP A 87 -15.26 0.30 -2.70
C ASP A 87 -15.31 1.24 -3.92
N CYS A 88 -15.99 0.80 -4.98
CA CYS A 88 -16.03 1.49 -6.26
C CYS A 88 -14.62 1.89 -6.78
N GLY A 89 -13.63 1.02 -6.58
CA GLY A 89 -12.24 1.23 -6.99
C GLY A 89 -11.38 2.05 -6.02
N ARG A 90 -11.94 2.59 -4.93
CA ARG A 90 -11.22 3.34 -3.89
C ARG A 90 -10.80 2.43 -2.76
N VAL A 91 -9.58 2.59 -2.25
CA VAL A 91 -9.16 1.91 -1.01
C VAL A 91 -9.97 2.49 0.15
N VAL A 92 -10.65 1.63 0.92
CA VAL A 92 -11.42 2.06 2.11
C VAL A 92 -10.90 1.48 3.42
N SER A 93 -10.17 0.37 3.38
CA SER A 93 -9.60 -0.25 4.58
C SER A 93 -8.42 -1.16 4.19
N THR A 94 -7.41 -1.24 5.05
CA THR A 94 -6.25 -2.14 4.91
C THR A 94 -5.94 -2.80 6.24
N ALA A 95 -5.41 -4.02 6.20
CA ALA A 95 -4.87 -4.67 7.39
C ALA A 95 -3.73 -5.62 7.02
N CYS A 96 -2.83 -5.91 7.96
CA CYS A 96 -1.81 -6.94 7.79
C CYS A 96 -1.78 -7.85 9.01
N LEU A 97 -1.98 -9.14 8.78
CA LEU A 97 -1.90 -10.19 9.80
C LEU A 97 -0.58 -10.94 9.65
N ASN A 98 0.14 -11.16 10.75
CA ASN A 98 1.40 -11.91 10.77
C ASN A 98 1.17 -13.43 10.75
N ILE A 99 0.39 -13.90 9.76
CA ILE A 99 0.07 -15.31 9.49
C ILE A 99 0.29 -15.57 8.00
N GLY A 100 1.06 -16.61 7.67
CA GLY A 100 1.32 -17.05 6.30
C GLY A 100 1.81 -18.49 6.21
N GLY A 101 2.02 -18.99 4.99
CA GLY A 101 2.33 -20.40 4.73
C GLY A 101 3.72 -20.88 5.15
N ARG A 102 4.68 -19.98 5.33
CA ARG A 102 6.09 -20.28 5.63
C ARG A 102 6.46 -20.10 7.11
N LEU A 103 5.49 -19.83 7.97
CA LEU A 103 5.75 -19.70 9.40
C LEU A 103 6.17 -21.02 10.07
N VAL A 104 5.90 -22.15 9.42
CA VAL A 104 6.42 -23.47 9.78
C VAL A 104 7.10 -24.05 8.53
N GLU A 105 8.42 -24.24 8.62
CA GLU A 105 9.22 -24.82 7.54
C GLU A 105 9.36 -26.33 7.75
N LEU A 106 9.29 -27.09 6.65
CA LEU A 106 9.31 -28.54 6.62
C LEU A 106 10.52 -29.04 5.80
N ASN A 107 11.07 -30.19 6.17
CA ASN A 107 12.02 -30.91 5.32
C ASN A 107 11.30 -31.72 4.23
N GLU A 108 12.06 -32.40 3.35
CA GLU A 108 11.51 -33.27 2.30
C GLU A 108 10.69 -34.47 2.84
N GLN A 109 10.90 -34.83 4.11
CA GLN A 109 10.19 -35.91 4.81
C GLN A 109 8.88 -35.42 5.47
N GLY A 110 8.64 -34.11 5.50
CA GLY A 110 7.48 -33.47 6.13
C GLY A 110 7.68 -33.15 7.62
N ASP A 111 8.89 -33.29 8.16
CA ASP A 111 9.21 -32.92 9.54
C ASP A 111 9.53 -31.44 9.65
N ILE A 112 9.19 -30.85 10.79
CA ILE A 112 9.42 -29.43 11.06
C ILE A 112 10.90 -29.14 11.26
N THR A 113 11.44 -28.23 10.46
CA THR A 113 12.81 -27.75 10.55
C THR A 113 12.91 -26.44 11.32
N PHE A 114 11.91 -25.56 11.15
CA PHE A 114 11.91 -24.25 11.79
C PHE A 114 10.48 -23.75 12.04
N VAL A 115 10.30 -23.01 13.13
CA VAL A 115 9.02 -22.37 13.50
C VAL A 115 9.29 -20.90 13.80
N HIS A 116 8.67 -20.03 13.03
CA HIS A 116 8.79 -18.58 13.19
C HIS A 116 7.95 -18.11 14.39
N LYS A 117 8.36 -16.98 15.00
CA LYS A 117 7.74 -16.43 16.22
C LYS A 117 6.21 -16.33 16.17
N PRO A 118 5.55 -15.93 15.06
CA PRO A 118 4.09 -15.87 15.01
C PRO A 118 3.42 -17.23 15.13
N ALA A 119 3.99 -18.29 14.51
CA ALA A 119 3.48 -19.65 14.67
C ALA A 119 3.67 -20.17 16.11
N ILE A 120 4.71 -19.73 16.83
CA ILE A 120 4.86 -20.04 18.26
C ILE A 120 3.71 -19.46 19.08
N ALA A 121 3.24 -18.24 18.77
CA ALA A 121 2.08 -17.66 19.46
C ALA A 121 0.80 -18.47 19.23
N VAL A 122 0.59 -18.96 17.99
CA VAL A 122 -0.52 -19.88 17.67
C VAL A 122 -0.41 -21.19 18.46
N MET A 123 0.80 -21.75 18.58
CA MET A 123 1.01 -22.96 19.37
C MET A 123 0.71 -22.74 20.86
N GLN A 124 1.11 -21.60 21.41
CA GLN A 124 0.84 -21.25 22.80
C GLN A 124 -0.66 -21.07 23.07
N ASP A 125 -1.40 -20.46 22.14
CA ASP A 125 -2.85 -20.31 22.21
C ASP A 125 -3.56 -21.69 22.23
N LEU A 126 -3.09 -22.63 21.41
CA LEU A 126 -3.71 -23.96 21.28
C LEU A 126 -3.33 -24.95 22.39
N PHE A 127 -2.08 -24.90 22.87
CA PHE A 127 -1.50 -25.98 23.68
C PHE A 127 -0.82 -25.48 24.97
N GLY A 128 -0.73 -24.16 25.17
CA GLY A 128 0.04 -23.55 26.25
C GLY A 128 1.56 -23.60 26.01
N GLU A 129 2.34 -23.13 26.98
CA GLU A 129 3.80 -23.02 26.89
C GLU A 129 4.55 -24.36 26.99
N ALA A 130 3.84 -25.44 27.33
CA ALA A 130 4.45 -26.73 27.60
C ALA A 130 4.83 -27.54 26.35
N LEU A 131 4.24 -27.22 25.19
CA LEU A 131 4.52 -27.94 23.94
C LEU A 131 5.85 -27.46 23.35
N ASN A 132 6.86 -28.32 23.36
CA ASN A 132 8.11 -28.03 22.67
C ASN A 132 7.90 -28.13 21.15
N PRO A 133 8.37 -27.17 20.32
CA PRO A 133 8.31 -27.25 18.86
C PRO A 133 8.89 -28.53 18.26
N ARG A 134 9.85 -29.18 18.96
CA ARG A 134 10.43 -30.46 18.53
C ARG A 134 9.52 -31.68 18.78
N GLN A 135 8.37 -31.50 19.43
CA GLN A 135 7.40 -32.55 19.77
C GLN A 135 6.08 -32.40 18.98
N ILE A 136 6.06 -31.56 17.95
CA ILE A 136 4.87 -31.37 17.11
C ILE A 136 4.62 -32.67 16.32
N THR A 137 3.42 -33.22 16.49
CA THR A 137 2.93 -34.36 15.71
C THR A 137 2.18 -33.85 14.48
N VAL A 138 1.83 -34.75 13.56
CA VAL A 138 0.96 -34.39 12.42
C VAL A 138 -0.39 -33.84 12.88
N ASP A 139 -0.95 -34.37 13.98
CA ASP A 139 -2.20 -33.86 14.55
C ASP A 139 -2.04 -32.43 15.10
N HIS A 140 -0.96 -32.18 15.85
CA HIS A 140 -0.64 -30.83 16.31
C HIS A 140 -0.49 -29.86 15.13
N LEU A 141 0.21 -30.27 14.07
CA LEU A 141 0.40 -29.45 12.88
C LEU A 141 -0.94 -29.12 12.19
N ASN A 142 -1.85 -30.09 12.05
CA ASN A 142 -3.15 -29.86 11.46
C ASN A 142 -3.99 -28.87 12.29
N ARG A 143 -3.92 -28.96 13.62
CA ARG A 143 -4.59 -28.02 14.54
C ARG A 143 -4.00 -26.61 14.45
N ILE A 144 -2.67 -26.49 14.35
CA ILE A 144 -1.98 -25.20 14.15
C ILE A 144 -2.44 -24.57 12.84
N VAL A 145 -2.41 -25.33 11.74
CA VAL A 145 -2.84 -24.86 10.42
C VAL A 145 -4.32 -24.44 10.42
N SER A 146 -5.19 -25.23 11.06
CA SER A 146 -6.61 -24.86 11.19
C SER A 146 -6.76 -23.54 11.93
N ARG A 147 -6.07 -23.36 13.07
CA ARG A 147 -6.12 -22.11 13.83
C ARG A 147 -5.59 -20.93 13.04
N MET A 148 -4.55 -21.12 12.23
CA MET A 148 -4.03 -20.08 11.33
C MET A 148 -5.06 -19.68 10.26
N ALA A 149 -5.81 -20.65 9.72
CA ALA A 149 -6.92 -20.37 8.81
C ALA A 149 -8.05 -19.60 9.53
N ASP A 150 -8.40 -19.98 10.76
CA ASP A 150 -9.39 -19.27 11.57
C ASP A 150 -8.97 -17.81 11.75
N LEU A 151 -7.71 -17.53 12.11
CA LEU A 151 -7.21 -16.16 12.30
C LEU A 151 -7.30 -15.30 11.03
N ILE A 152 -7.07 -15.89 9.85
CA ILE A 152 -7.24 -15.18 8.57
C ILE A 152 -8.71 -14.80 8.37
N VAL A 153 -9.63 -15.74 8.64
CA VAL A 153 -11.07 -15.52 8.53
C VAL A 153 -11.59 -14.55 9.59
N GLU A 154 -11.06 -14.57 10.81
CA GLU A 154 -11.40 -13.62 11.87
C GLU A 154 -11.15 -12.18 11.43
N VAL A 155 -10.02 -11.91 10.75
CA VAL A 155 -9.72 -10.57 10.20
C VAL A 155 -10.68 -10.21 9.06
N MET A 156 -10.95 -11.14 8.15
CA MET A 156 -11.92 -10.95 7.06
C MET A 156 -13.34 -10.63 7.58
N THR A 157 -13.73 -11.23 8.70
CA THR A 157 -15.10 -11.11 9.27
C THR A 157 -15.21 -10.03 10.35
N GLY A 158 -14.09 -9.53 10.88
CA GLY A 158 -14.04 -8.58 11.98
C GLY A 158 -14.26 -9.20 13.37
N GLN A 159 -14.38 -10.53 13.46
CA GLN A 159 -14.60 -11.25 14.71
C GLN A 159 -13.27 -11.64 15.36
N LEU A 160 -12.49 -10.63 15.76
CA LEU A 160 -11.11 -10.83 16.19
C LEU A 160 -11.01 -11.47 17.59
N SER A 161 -10.31 -12.59 17.67
CA SER A 161 -9.82 -13.13 18.94
C SER A 161 -8.65 -12.29 19.51
N PRO A 162 -8.33 -12.42 20.81
CA PRO A 162 -7.16 -11.76 21.39
C PRO A 162 -5.85 -12.08 20.64
N LEU A 163 -5.72 -13.31 20.14
CA LEU A 163 -4.56 -13.72 19.34
C LEU A 163 -4.53 -13.00 17.98
N ALA A 164 -5.67 -12.85 17.30
CA ALA A 164 -5.73 -12.10 16.05
C ALA A 164 -5.30 -10.63 16.26
N VAL A 165 -5.80 -9.99 17.31
CA VAL A 165 -5.39 -8.62 17.68
C VAL A 165 -3.89 -8.54 17.98
N GLN A 166 -3.34 -9.52 18.68
CA GLN A 166 -1.90 -9.59 18.97
C GLN A 166 -1.03 -9.75 17.70
N LEU A 167 -1.54 -10.45 16.68
CA LEU A 167 -0.80 -10.77 15.46
C LEU A 167 -1.01 -9.76 14.32
N LEU A 168 -1.94 -8.82 14.46
CA LEU A 168 -2.09 -7.70 13.54
C LEU A 168 -0.88 -6.77 13.61
N GLN A 169 -0.33 -6.43 12.44
CA GLN A 169 0.80 -5.50 12.29
C GLN A 169 0.35 -4.06 12.01
N THR A 170 -0.92 -3.88 11.70
CA THR A 170 -1.61 -2.61 11.42
C THR A 170 -2.92 -2.58 12.21
N PRO A 171 -3.67 -1.46 12.22
CA PRO A 171 -5.05 -1.47 12.67
C PRO A 171 -5.89 -2.55 11.95
N ALA A 172 -6.97 -2.99 12.61
CA ALA A 172 -7.92 -3.92 12.04
C ALA A 172 -8.78 -3.24 10.96
N LEU A 173 -9.40 -4.08 10.11
CA LEU A 173 -10.36 -3.61 9.12
C LEU A 173 -11.59 -3.00 9.80
N ASP A 174 -12.00 -1.83 9.34
CA ASP A 174 -13.14 -1.06 9.83
C ASP A 174 -14.33 -1.02 8.85
N SER A 175 -14.12 -1.44 7.59
CA SER A 175 -15.11 -1.39 6.51
C SER A 175 -15.45 -2.78 5.97
N LEU A 176 -16.16 -3.58 6.78
CA LEU A 176 -16.45 -5.00 6.51
C LEU A 176 -17.89 -5.33 6.14
N ALA A 177 -18.80 -4.36 6.25
CA ALA A 177 -20.18 -4.52 5.79
C ALA A 177 -20.23 -4.65 4.26
N ASP A 178 -21.15 -5.49 3.78
CA ASP A 178 -21.54 -5.59 2.36
C ASP A 178 -20.39 -5.90 1.40
N ILE A 179 -19.46 -6.78 1.77
CA ILE A 179 -18.44 -7.28 0.84
C ILE A 179 -19.09 -8.18 -0.24
N ASP A 180 -19.09 -7.70 -1.48
CA ASP A 180 -19.70 -8.37 -2.64
C ASP A 180 -18.83 -9.48 -3.24
N ALA A 181 -17.50 -9.40 -3.05
CA ALA A 181 -16.55 -10.38 -3.54
C ALA A 181 -15.30 -10.44 -2.66
N VAL A 182 -14.74 -11.64 -2.50
CA VAL A 182 -13.45 -11.86 -1.83
C VAL A 182 -12.47 -12.49 -2.79
N PHE A 183 -11.28 -11.92 -2.89
CA PHE A 183 -10.17 -12.42 -3.69
C PHE A 183 -9.13 -12.99 -2.71
N LEU A 184 -8.66 -14.20 -3.00
CA LEU A 184 -7.48 -14.75 -2.33
C LEU A 184 -6.32 -14.72 -3.33
N SER A 185 -5.24 -13.99 -3.01
CA SER A 185 -4.03 -13.91 -3.82
C SER A 185 -2.82 -14.43 -3.03
N GLY A 186 -1.64 -14.40 -3.65
CA GLY A 186 -0.39 -14.82 -3.03
C GLY A 186 -0.11 -16.30 -3.20
N GLY A 187 1.02 -16.77 -2.66
CA GLY A 187 1.45 -18.15 -2.82
C GLY A 187 0.45 -19.17 -2.24
N VAL A 188 -0.13 -18.87 -1.07
CA VAL A 188 -1.17 -19.72 -0.47
C VAL A 188 -2.51 -19.54 -1.20
N GLY A 189 -2.83 -18.33 -1.67
CA GLY A 189 -4.00 -18.10 -2.52
C GLY A 189 -3.97 -18.90 -3.82
N GLU A 190 -2.81 -19.08 -4.44
CA GLU A 190 -2.68 -19.97 -5.61
C GLU A 190 -2.93 -21.44 -5.24
N CYS A 191 -2.35 -21.91 -4.13
CA CYS A 191 -2.59 -23.25 -3.63
C CYS A 191 -4.08 -23.50 -3.37
N TYR A 192 -4.82 -22.49 -2.91
CA TYR A 192 -6.27 -22.58 -2.65
C TYR A 192 -7.06 -22.96 -3.91
N TYR A 193 -6.68 -22.42 -5.09
CA TYR A 193 -7.36 -22.75 -6.35
C TYR A 193 -6.82 -24.01 -7.03
N GLN A 194 -5.62 -24.48 -6.66
CA GLN A 194 -4.99 -25.67 -7.21
C GLN A 194 -5.28 -26.90 -6.33
N ARG A 195 -6.35 -27.62 -6.64
CA ARG A 195 -6.85 -28.77 -5.84
C ARG A 195 -5.88 -29.96 -5.64
N ASN A 196 -4.67 -29.93 -6.20
CA ASN A 196 -3.72 -31.05 -6.20
C ASN A 196 -2.24 -30.63 -6.02
N SER A 197 -1.94 -29.46 -5.44
CA SER A 197 -0.56 -29.09 -5.15
C SER A 197 0.02 -30.07 -4.12
N GLU A 198 0.91 -30.96 -4.56
CA GLU A 198 1.54 -31.93 -3.66
C GLU A 198 2.24 -31.18 -2.53
N GLU A 199 1.92 -31.51 -1.26
CA GLU A 199 2.43 -30.86 -0.04
C GLU A 199 3.97 -30.74 0.01
N LYS A 200 4.67 -31.52 -0.82
CA LYS A 200 6.13 -31.66 -0.84
C LYS A 200 6.88 -30.61 -1.68
N GLN A 201 6.18 -29.73 -2.41
CA GLN A 201 6.87 -28.84 -3.37
C GLN A 201 7.46 -27.55 -2.77
N PHE A 202 6.96 -27.07 -1.63
CA PHE A 202 7.34 -25.73 -1.13
C PHE A 202 8.20 -25.74 0.15
N GLY A 203 8.32 -26.90 0.83
CA GLY A 203 9.09 -26.99 2.07
C GLY A 203 8.46 -26.21 3.24
N ASP A 204 7.15 -25.98 3.19
CA ASP A 204 6.40 -25.26 4.21
C ASP A 204 4.94 -25.72 4.32
N ILE A 205 4.16 -25.09 5.19
CA ILE A 205 2.75 -25.44 5.44
C ILE A 205 1.75 -24.71 4.54
N GLY A 206 2.21 -23.95 3.54
CA GLY A 206 1.36 -23.15 2.64
C GLY A 206 0.23 -23.95 1.98
N PRO A 207 0.52 -25.12 1.36
CA PRO A 207 -0.53 -25.97 0.79
C PRO A 207 -1.54 -26.48 1.83
N ARG A 208 -1.09 -26.78 3.06
CA ARG A 208 -1.98 -27.22 4.14
C ARG A 208 -2.89 -26.09 4.61
N LEU A 209 -2.34 -24.87 4.71
CA LEU A 209 -3.10 -23.67 5.04
C LEU A 209 -4.16 -23.36 3.98
N ALA A 210 -3.82 -23.48 2.70
CA ALA A 210 -4.77 -23.35 1.60
C ALA A 210 -5.93 -24.36 1.70
N ASN A 211 -5.62 -25.63 1.99
CA ASN A 211 -6.64 -26.67 2.17
C ASN A 211 -7.54 -26.42 3.39
N ALA A 212 -6.99 -25.90 4.49
CA ALA A 212 -7.75 -25.52 5.67
C ALA A 212 -8.71 -24.35 5.37
N LEU A 213 -8.24 -23.33 4.65
CA LEU A 213 -9.09 -22.22 4.17
C LEU A 213 -10.20 -22.72 3.23
N LEU A 214 -9.88 -23.63 2.30
CA LEU A 214 -10.88 -24.20 1.38
C LEU A 214 -11.99 -24.95 2.11
N SER A 215 -11.67 -25.54 3.25
CA SER A 215 -12.62 -26.29 4.09
C SER A 215 -13.28 -25.44 5.17
N HIS A 216 -12.94 -24.15 5.28
CA HIS A 216 -13.44 -23.27 6.34
C HIS A 216 -14.86 -22.79 6.03
N HIS A 217 -15.79 -23.05 6.94
CA HIS A 217 -17.23 -22.80 6.75
C HIS A 217 -17.56 -21.33 6.37
N ASP A 218 -17.07 -20.36 7.14
CA ASP A 218 -17.34 -18.93 6.86
C ASP A 218 -16.78 -18.44 5.52
N LEU A 219 -15.73 -19.09 4.99
CA LEU A 219 -15.14 -18.73 3.70
C LEU A 219 -15.89 -19.44 2.55
N ALA A 220 -16.39 -20.65 2.79
CA ALA A 220 -17.18 -21.41 1.82
C ALA A 220 -18.53 -20.72 1.49
N ASP A 221 -19.11 -20.00 2.45
CA ASP A 221 -20.36 -19.25 2.26
C ASP A 221 -20.15 -17.87 1.60
N ARG A 222 -18.90 -17.49 1.31
CA ARG A 222 -18.56 -16.17 0.73
C ARG A 222 -18.40 -16.25 -0.79
N PRO A 223 -18.63 -15.13 -1.51
CA PRO A 223 -18.40 -15.02 -2.95
C PRO A 223 -16.90 -14.94 -3.27
N VAL A 224 -16.15 -16.01 -2.99
CA VAL A 224 -14.72 -16.10 -3.31
C VAL A 224 -14.55 -16.22 -4.82
N ARG A 225 -13.79 -15.28 -5.41
CA ARG A 225 -13.48 -15.25 -6.85
C ARG A 225 -12.00 -15.44 -7.05
N LYS A 226 -11.65 -16.23 -8.07
CA LYS A 226 -10.25 -16.44 -8.46
C LYS A 226 -9.71 -15.16 -9.13
N PRO A 227 -8.60 -14.59 -8.66
CA PRO A 227 -7.91 -13.49 -9.33
C PRO A 227 -7.47 -13.85 -10.75
N ASN A 228 -7.35 -12.84 -11.62
CA ASN A 228 -6.76 -13.04 -12.95
C ASN A 228 -5.26 -13.38 -12.85
N GLN A 229 -4.58 -12.92 -11.80
CA GLN A 229 -3.16 -13.17 -11.49
C GLN A 229 -3.01 -13.51 -10.00
N THR A 230 -2.41 -14.66 -9.66
CA THR A 230 -2.36 -15.16 -8.27
C THR A 230 -0.98 -15.09 -7.60
N VAL A 231 0.13 -15.35 -8.31
CA VAL A 231 1.48 -15.49 -7.68
C VAL A 231 2.50 -14.47 -8.12
N ARG A 232 2.15 -13.69 -9.12
CA ARG A 232 2.99 -12.62 -9.64
C ARG A 232 2.08 -11.48 -10.05
N ALA A 233 1.48 -10.82 -9.05
CA ALA A 233 1.15 -9.40 -9.12
C ALA A 233 2.46 -8.62 -9.32
N THR A 234 3.12 -8.87 -10.44
CA THR A 234 4.32 -8.14 -10.82
C THR A 234 3.78 -6.78 -11.16
N VAL A 235 4.15 -5.76 -10.39
CA VAL A 235 4.08 -4.39 -10.91
C VAL A 235 4.90 -4.42 -12.20
N ILE A 236 4.22 -4.38 -13.35
CA ILE A 236 4.90 -4.25 -14.63
C ILE A 236 5.28 -2.78 -14.73
N GLY A 237 6.41 -2.48 -14.10
CA GLY A 237 7.10 -1.21 -14.20
C GLY A 237 6.29 0.01 -13.77
N ALA A 238 6.99 1.14 -13.79
CA ALA A 238 6.34 2.40 -14.09
C ALA A 238 5.79 2.30 -15.53
N GLY A 239 4.60 1.72 -15.70
CA GLY A 239 4.03 1.43 -17.02
C GLY A 239 3.26 2.60 -17.63
N ALA A 240 3.02 3.65 -16.85
CA ALA A 240 2.59 4.95 -17.34
C ALA A 240 3.44 6.00 -16.63
N TYR A 241 4.30 6.67 -17.39
CA TYR A 241 4.83 7.95 -16.98
C TYR A 241 4.30 9.00 -17.94
N SER A 242 3.74 10.07 -17.39
CA SER A 242 3.42 11.25 -18.16
C SER A 242 4.45 12.31 -17.82
N LEU A 243 5.18 12.75 -18.84
CA LEU A 243 5.88 14.02 -18.75
C LEU A 243 4.82 15.10 -18.73
N SER A 244 4.75 15.83 -17.62
CA SER A 244 3.91 17.00 -17.49
C SER A 244 4.80 18.23 -17.38
N LEU A 245 4.28 19.35 -17.83
CA LEU A 245 4.84 20.66 -17.54
C LEU A 245 3.85 21.34 -16.60
N SER A 246 4.33 21.94 -15.52
CA SER A 246 3.44 22.72 -14.67
C SER A 246 2.75 23.84 -15.44
N GLY A 247 1.65 24.33 -14.87
CA GLY A 247 1.09 25.61 -15.27
C GLY A 247 2.07 26.76 -15.11
N SER A 248 1.71 27.92 -15.65
CA SER A 248 2.48 29.17 -15.50
C SER A 248 2.15 29.94 -14.22
N THR A 249 1.18 29.45 -13.45
CA THR A 249 0.68 30.10 -12.23
C THR A 249 1.07 29.33 -10.98
N ILE A 250 2.23 28.67 -10.98
CA ILE A 250 2.77 28.00 -9.79
C ILE A 250 3.22 28.98 -8.71
N TRP A 251 3.35 28.46 -7.49
CA TRP A 251 3.99 29.13 -6.37
C TRP A 251 5.20 28.33 -5.93
N LEU A 252 6.42 28.85 -6.12
CA LEU A 252 7.65 28.20 -5.66
C LEU A 252 8.36 29.10 -4.66
N ASN A 253 8.48 28.64 -3.43
CA ASN A 253 9.28 29.30 -2.39
C ASN A 253 10.25 28.30 -1.76
N SER A 254 10.89 27.44 -2.56
CA SER A 254 11.84 26.44 -2.10
C SER A 254 13.01 26.31 -3.07
N ASP A 255 14.22 26.24 -2.51
CA ASP A 255 15.46 26.00 -3.26
C ASP A 255 15.85 24.51 -3.33
N GLU A 256 14.96 23.59 -2.94
CA GLU A 256 15.26 22.15 -2.84
C GLU A 256 15.11 21.37 -4.16
N LEU A 257 14.75 22.04 -5.26
CA LEU A 257 14.63 21.39 -6.57
C LEU A 257 16.03 21.12 -7.16
N PRO A 258 16.24 19.97 -7.86
CA PRO A 258 15.24 18.99 -8.28
C PRO A 258 15.00 17.89 -7.23
N LEU A 259 13.81 17.30 -7.26
CA LEU A 259 13.37 16.21 -6.40
C LEU A 259 12.99 14.98 -7.22
N LYS A 260 13.18 13.78 -6.64
CA LYS A 260 12.83 12.50 -7.26
C LYS A 260 12.06 11.61 -6.31
N ASN A 261 11.16 10.81 -6.87
CA ASN A 261 10.37 9.77 -6.20
C ASN A 261 9.62 10.31 -4.98
N ILE A 262 8.99 11.48 -5.11
CA ILE A 262 8.16 12.05 -4.06
C ILE A 262 6.79 11.37 -4.11
N PRO A 263 6.36 10.64 -3.06
CA PRO A 263 5.03 10.05 -3.01
C PRO A 263 3.96 11.13 -3.00
N VAL A 264 2.87 10.91 -3.73
CA VAL A 264 1.73 11.83 -3.78
C VAL A 264 0.58 11.29 -2.95
N VAL A 265 0.27 11.98 -1.86
CA VAL A 265 -0.86 11.70 -0.97
C VAL A 265 -2.13 12.26 -1.59
N HIS A 266 -3.12 11.40 -1.80
CA HIS A 266 -4.37 11.76 -2.45
C HIS A 266 -5.54 11.71 -1.44
N PRO A 267 -5.85 12.81 -0.73
CA PRO A 267 -6.95 12.85 0.21
C PRO A 267 -8.30 12.64 -0.50
N ALA A 268 -9.19 11.92 0.17
CA ALA A 268 -10.45 11.45 -0.36
C ALA A 268 -11.58 12.46 -0.09
N VAL A 269 -11.40 13.70 -0.58
CA VAL A 269 -12.21 14.87 -0.21
C VAL A 269 -13.62 14.83 -0.82
N ASP A 270 -14.64 14.97 0.02
CA ASP A 270 -16.01 15.21 -0.42
C ASP A 270 -16.25 16.71 -0.66
N TRP A 271 -16.10 17.14 -1.91
CA TRP A 271 -16.28 18.53 -2.32
C TRP A 271 -17.73 19.02 -2.36
N GLU A 272 -18.72 18.12 -2.18
CA GLU A 272 -20.12 18.51 -2.03
C GLU A 272 -20.42 19.00 -0.61
N SER A 273 -19.60 18.61 0.36
CA SER A 273 -19.65 19.12 1.73
C SER A 273 -19.33 20.62 1.77
N GLU A 274 -20.06 21.39 2.60
CA GLU A 274 -19.78 22.81 2.81
C GLU A 274 -18.42 23.07 3.49
N SER A 275 -17.92 22.10 4.26
CA SER A 275 -16.66 22.19 5.01
C SER A 275 -15.99 20.83 5.04
N PRO A 276 -15.39 20.39 3.93
CA PRO A 276 -14.71 19.10 3.85
C PRO A 276 -13.53 19.04 4.83
N SER A 277 -13.38 17.91 5.50
CA SER A 277 -12.29 17.66 6.46
C SER A 277 -11.02 17.19 5.75
N ILE A 278 -10.36 18.10 5.03
CA ILE A 278 -9.19 17.79 4.20
C ILE A 278 -8.03 17.30 5.08
N CYS A 279 -7.81 17.91 6.26
CA CYS A 279 -6.73 17.51 7.16
C CYS A 279 -6.81 16.02 7.56
N ALA A 280 -8.00 15.55 7.94
CA ALA A 280 -8.20 14.15 8.31
C ALA A 280 -8.01 13.20 7.12
N GLU A 281 -8.53 13.58 5.95
CA GLU A 281 -8.39 12.79 4.73
C GLU A 281 -6.92 12.67 4.26
N ILE A 282 -6.09 13.69 4.49
CA ILE A 282 -4.65 13.60 4.22
C ILE A 282 -4.00 12.57 5.14
N VAL A 283 -4.33 12.56 6.44
CA VAL A 283 -3.78 11.58 7.39
C VAL A 283 -4.16 10.17 6.98
N ILE A 284 -5.44 9.93 6.67
CA ILE A 284 -5.94 8.62 6.23
C ILE A 284 -5.24 8.17 4.94
N ALA A 285 -5.09 9.05 3.95
CA ALA A 285 -4.41 8.72 2.70
C ALA A 285 -2.91 8.43 2.91
N ALA A 286 -2.25 9.16 3.79
CA ALA A 286 -0.83 8.95 4.11
C ALA A 286 -0.59 7.64 4.88
N GLU A 287 -1.50 7.25 5.76
CA GLU A 287 -1.45 5.96 6.48
C GLU A 287 -1.50 4.76 5.50
N ARG A 288 -2.33 4.84 4.46
CA ARG A 288 -2.41 3.81 3.41
C ARG A 288 -1.12 3.66 2.61
N MET A 289 -0.30 4.70 2.57
CA MET A 289 1.02 4.72 1.93
C MET A 289 2.16 4.39 2.90
N ASP A 290 1.84 4.09 4.17
CA ASP A 290 2.80 3.87 5.25
C ASP A 290 3.79 5.03 5.46
N LEU A 291 3.34 6.27 5.22
CA LEU A 291 4.19 7.46 5.38
C LEU A 291 4.32 7.88 6.84
N ALA A 292 5.55 8.07 7.29
CA ALA A 292 5.85 8.74 8.55
C ALA A 292 5.74 10.27 8.34
N LEU A 293 4.52 10.80 8.41
CA LEU A 293 4.18 12.20 8.08
C LEU A 293 5.13 13.27 8.67
N GLY A 294 5.65 13.07 9.88
CA GLY A 294 6.57 14.02 10.52
C GLY A 294 8.03 13.93 10.05
N CYS A 295 8.39 12.95 9.23
CA CYS A 295 9.76 12.64 8.83
C CYS A 295 9.94 12.48 7.32
N ASP A 296 8.99 11.84 6.65
CA ASP A 296 9.05 11.59 5.21
C ASP A 296 8.80 12.87 4.41
N ARG A 297 9.28 12.88 3.17
CA ARG A 297 8.95 13.88 2.16
C ARG A 297 7.83 13.34 1.27
N TYR A 298 6.81 14.15 1.03
CA TYR A 298 5.64 13.81 0.23
C TYR A 298 5.06 15.07 -0.41
N ALA A 299 4.21 14.89 -1.42
CA ALA A 299 3.35 15.94 -1.96
C ALA A 299 1.89 15.62 -1.63
N ILE A 300 1.06 16.64 -1.42
CA ILE A 300 -0.39 16.48 -1.22
C ILE A 300 -1.10 16.90 -2.50
N ALA A 301 -1.91 16.01 -3.06
CA ALA A 301 -2.72 16.30 -4.23
C ALA A 301 -4.07 16.91 -3.85
N ILE A 302 -4.49 17.93 -4.61
CA ILE A 302 -5.85 18.47 -4.59
C ILE A 302 -6.45 18.22 -5.97
N ASP A 303 -7.50 17.40 -6.01
CA ASP A 303 -8.09 16.92 -7.26
C ASP A 303 -8.95 17.97 -7.98
N SER A 304 -9.44 17.61 -9.16
CA SER A 304 -10.27 18.46 -10.01
C SER A 304 -11.66 18.76 -9.45
N GLY A 305 -12.11 18.02 -8.42
CA GLY A 305 -13.38 18.24 -7.75
C GLY A 305 -13.40 19.51 -6.89
N MET A 306 -12.24 20.06 -6.53
CA MET A 306 -12.14 21.31 -5.77
C MET A 306 -12.83 22.46 -6.51
N PRO A 307 -13.82 23.14 -5.90
CA PRO A 307 -14.44 24.31 -6.51
C PRO A 307 -13.44 25.46 -6.71
N VAL A 308 -13.38 26.01 -7.92
CA VAL A 308 -12.52 27.17 -8.25
C VAL A 308 -13.17 28.47 -7.78
N ARG A 309 -13.26 28.65 -6.45
CA ARG A 309 -13.83 29.83 -5.78
C ARG A 309 -12.93 30.25 -4.63
N TYR A 310 -12.87 31.56 -4.35
CA TYR A 310 -11.99 32.10 -3.31
C TYR A 310 -12.19 31.45 -1.93
N TYR A 311 -13.44 31.24 -1.52
CA TYR A 311 -13.75 30.57 -0.25
C TYR A 311 -13.19 29.14 -0.17
N ALA A 312 -13.23 28.37 -1.26
CA ALA A 312 -12.67 27.03 -1.30
C ALA A 312 -11.13 27.07 -1.20
N VAL A 313 -10.47 28.02 -1.88
CA VAL A 313 -9.01 28.22 -1.77
C VAL A 313 -8.61 28.54 -0.33
N GLN A 314 -9.34 29.43 0.36
CA GLN A 314 -9.08 29.75 1.75
C GLN A 314 -9.27 28.54 2.68
N HIS A 315 -10.37 27.79 2.49
CA HIS A 315 -10.63 26.60 3.28
C HIS A 315 -9.53 25.54 3.12
N VAL A 316 -9.13 25.26 1.87
CA VAL A 316 -8.02 24.34 1.57
C VAL A 316 -6.71 24.83 2.20
N ALA A 317 -6.39 26.11 2.10
CA ALA A 317 -5.19 26.68 2.74
C ALA A 317 -5.22 26.52 4.26
N CYS A 318 -6.37 26.77 4.91
CA CYS A 318 -6.52 26.58 6.35
C CYS A 318 -6.37 25.11 6.78
N GLU A 319 -6.99 24.17 6.06
CA GLU A 319 -6.91 22.75 6.38
C GLU A 319 -5.51 22.17 6.10
N LEU A 320 -4.85 22.57 5.02
CA LEU A 320 -3.45 22.22 4.77
C LEU A 320 -2.53 22.78 5.87
N ALA A 321 -2.75 24.04 6.27
CA ALA A 321 -1.97 24.65 7.35
C ALA A 321 -2.17 23.93 8.69
N ARG A 322 -3.40 23.50 8.98
CA ARG A 322 -3.73 22.68 10.14
C ARG A 322 -3.01 21.34 10.09
N PHE A 323 -3.12 20.63 8.96
CA PHE A 323 -2.45 19.36 8.74
C PHE A 323 -0.94 19.46 8.98
N TYR A 324 -0.26 20.41 8.34
CA TYR A 324 1.18 20.55 8.51
C TYR A 324 1.57 20.88 9.94
N ARG A 325 0.78 21.69 10.67
CA ARG A 325 1.03 22.01 12.08
C ARG A 325 0.84 20.81 13.02
N GLU A 326 -0.14 19.96 12.74
CA GLU A 326 -0.53 18.85 13.62
C GLU A 326 0.27 17.57 13.32
N HIS A 327 0.63 17.34 12.05
CA HIS A 327 1.16 16.06 11.57
C HIS A 327 2.36 16.17 10.63
N GLY A 328 2.54 17.30 9.94
CA GLY A 328 3.43 17.37 8.79
C GLY A 328 4.92 17.48 9.13
N ASN A 329 5.75 17.14 8.15
CA ASN A 329 7.19 17.28 8.24
C ASN A 329 7.61 18.74 8.12
N HIS A 330 8.09 19.33 9.21
CA HIS A 330 8.57 20.72 9.24
C HIS A 330 10.02 20.89 8.78
N GLN A 331 10.74 19.80 8.52
CA GLN A 331 12.13 19.83 8.03
C GLN A 331 12.21 19.87 6.50
N SER A 332 11.09 19.69 5.81
CA SER A 332 10.98 19.80 4.35
C SER A 332 9.96 20.88 3.96
N PRO A 333 10.08 21.47 2.77
CA PRO A 333 9.05 22.33 2.20
C PRO A 333 7.72 21.58 2.08
N ALA A 334 6.62 22.32 2.24
CA ALA A 334 5.29 21.80 1.98
C ALA A 334 5.07 21.75 0.46
N PHE A 335 4.95 20.54 -0.10
CA PHE A 335 4.68 20.33 -1.53
C PHE A 335 3.21 20.01 -1.76
N ILE A 336 2.56 20.82 -2.61
CA ILE A 336 1.16 20.67 -2.97
C ILE A 336 1.11 20.57 -4.50
N VAL A 337 0.41 19.57 -5.01
CA VAL A 337 0.08 19.47 -6.43
C VAL A 337 -1.42 19.67 -6.60
N VAL A 338 -1.82 20.44 -7.59
CA VAL A 338 -3.21 20.78 -7.82
C VAL A 338 -3.59 20.49 -9.26
N HIS A 339 -4.75 19.88 -9.47
CA HIS A 339 -5.24 19.66 -10.83
C HIS A 339 -5.65 20.98 -11.51
N ASN A 340 -6.33 21.85 -10.78
CA ASN A 340 -6.86 23.12 -11.28
C ASN A 340 -5.78 24.23 -11.33
N ASP A 341 -5.88 25.15 -12.29
CA ASP A 341 -5.04 26.36 -12.45
C ASP A 341 -5.30 27.39 -11.33
N ILE A 342 -4.80 27.09 -10.12
CA ILE A 342 -4.99 27.89 -8.90
C ILE A 342 -3.73 27.96 -8.02
N GLY A 343 -2.57 27.51 -8.50
CA GLY A 343 -1.36 27.31 -7.71
C GLY A 343 -0.91 28.57 -6.98
N LYS A 344 -0.91 29.70 -7.67
CA LYS A 344 -0.51 31.00 -7.13
C LYS A 344 -1.47 31.51 -6.07
N ALA A 345 -2.77 31.36 -6.32
CA ALA A 345 -3.79 31.77 -5.37
C ALA A 345 -3.70 30.96 -4.08
N LEU A 346 -3.56 29.63 -4.19
CA LEU A 346 -3.41 28.75 -3.04
C LEU A 346 -2.08 29.00 -2.31
N GLY A 347 -0.98 29.17 -3.04
CA GLY A 347 0.33 29.48 -2.46
C GLY A 347 0.35 30.79 -1.69
N MET A 348 -0.30 31.84 -2.21
CA MET A 348 -0.44 33.14 -1.54
C MET A 348 -1.21 33.06 -0.22
N GLU A 349 -2.26 32.23 -0.15
CA GLU A 349 -3.06 32.04 1.06
C GLU A 349 -2.37 31.09 2.06
N LEU A 350 -1.65 30.06 1.58
CA LEU A 350 -1.03 29.04 2.42
C LEU A 350 0.33 29.47 3.00
N GLN A 351 1.18 30.14 2.21
CA GLN A 351 2.54 30.50 2.63
C GLN A 351 2.60 31.31 3.94
N PRO A 352 1.73 32.32 4.18
CA PRO A 352 1.71 33.06 5.44
C PRO A 352 1.33 32.18 6.64
N LEU A 353 0.48 31.16 6.43
CA LEU A 353 0.00 30.27 7.48
C LEU A 353 1.05 29.24 7.92
N LEU A 354 2.02 28.94 7.05
CA LEU A 354 3.09 27.96 7.28
C LEU A 354 4.45 28.59 7.59
N HIS A 355 4.59 29.91 7.55
CA HIS A 355 5.87 30.56 7.83
C HIS A 355 6.46 30.13 9.19
N PRO A 356 7.75 29.78 9.28
CA PRO A 356 8.81 29.94 8.26
C PRO A 356 8.97 28.78 7.28
N GLN A 357 8.12 27.75 7.33
CA GLN A 357 8.20 26.61 6.42
C GLN A 357 7.95 27.06 4.96
N PRO A 358 8.85 26.73 4.03
CA PRO A 358 8.66 27.08 2.63
C PRO A 358 7.55 26.24 1.98
N VAL A 359 6.80 26.85 1.06
CA VAL A 359 5.68 26.21 0.36
C VAL A 359 5.94 26.19 -1.15
N SER A 360 5.67 25.06 -1.79
CA SER A 360 5.67 24.88 -3.23
C SER A 360 4.32 24.33 -3.67
N VAL A 361 3.55 25.11 -4.43
CA VAL A 361 2.29 24.70 -5.05
C VAL A 361 2.48 24.64 -6.56
N ILE A 362 2.31 23.46 -7.12
CA ILE A 362 2.44 23.20 -8.56
C ILE A 362 1.05 22.81 -9.08
N ASP A 363 0.54 23.55 -10.05
CA ASP A 363 -0.78 23.31 -10.64
C ASP A 363 -0.71 22.72 -12.05
N GLU A 364 -1.90 22.35 -12.54
CA GLU A 364 -2.11 21.62 -13.80
C GLU A 364 -1.38 20.27 -13.82
N VAL A 365 -1.21 19.66 -12.63
CA VAL A 365 -0.60 18.34 -12.49
C VAL A 365 -1.69 17.32 -12.20
N ILE A 366 -1.80 16.33 -13.08
CA ILE A 366 -2.75 15.22 -12.93
C ILE A 366 -2.00 14.03 -12.34
N THR A 367 -2.44 13.57 -11.18
CA THR A 367 -1.91 12.41 -10.44
C THR A 367 -3.07 11.55 -9.92
N HIS A 368 -2.77 10.32 -9.53
CA HIS A 368 -3.70 9.37 -8.95
C HIS A 368 -3.16 8.77 -7.65
N GLU A 369 -4.01 8.10 -6.88
CA GLU A 369 -3.63 7.43 -5.64
C GLU A 369 -2.52 6.39 -5.88
N GLY A 370 -1.38 6.55 -5.20
CA GLY A 370 -0.20 5.69 -5.32
C GLY A 370 0.84 6.16 -6.35
N ASP A 371 0.62 7.32 -6.99
CA ASP A 371 1.60 7.93 -7.87
C ASP A 371 2.79 8.54 -7.10
N TYR A 372 3.91 8.61 -7.79
CA TYR A 372 5.11 9.33 -7.37
C TYR A 372 5.44 10.41 -8.40
N ILE A 373 6.06 11.51 -7.96
CA ILE A 373 6.50 12.57 -8.86
C ILE A 373 8.00 12.84 -8.74
N ASP A 374 8.62 13.09 -9.88
CA ASP A 374 9.90 13.79 -9.96
C ASP A 374 9.62 15.24 -10.36
N ILE A 375 10.29 16.19 -9.70
CA ILE A 375 10.18 17.62 -9.97
C ILE A 375 11.56 18.10 -10.39
N GLY A 376 11.70 18.57 -11.62
CA GLY A 376 12.98 19.08 -12.10
C GLY A 376 13.28 20.50 -11.63
N ASN A 377 14.40 21.06 -12.12
CA ASN A 377 14.76 22.45 -11.86
C ASN A 377 13.73 23.40 -12.47
N SER A 378 13.46 24.50 -11.78
CA SER A 378 12.62 25.56 -12.34
C SER A 378 13.28 26.22 -13.55
N TYR A 379 12.50 26.46 -14.59
CA TYR A 379 12.89 27.27 -15.72
C TYR A 379 12.36 28.71 -15.57
N PHE A 380 12.89 29.62 -16.40
CA PHE A 380 12.40 31.00 -16.53
C PHE A 380 12.27 31.80 -15.21
N GLY A 381 13.18 31.56 -14.25
CA GLY A 381 13.20 32.31 -12.99
C GLY A 381 12.15 31.87 -11.97
N GLY A 382 11.64 30.63 -12.05
CA GLY A 382 10.72 30.06 -11.06
C GLY A 382 9.27 29.94 -11.54
N GLU A 383 8.98 30.23 -12.81
CA GLU A 383 7.60 30.29 -13.33
C GLU A 383 7.08 28.93 -13.80
N ILE A 384 7.96 27.99 -14.15
CA ILE A 384 7.58 26.68 -14.70
C ILE A 384 8.55 25.62 -14.20
N VAL A 385 8.05 24.42 -13.87
CA VAL A 385 8.85 23.24 -13.55
C VAL A 385 8.45 22.04 -14.41
N PRO A 386 9.41 21.24 -14.91
CA PRO A 386 9.10 19.96 -15.54
C PRO A 386 8.76 18.94 -14.45
N LEU A 387 7.73 18.12 -14.69
CA LEU A 387 7.37 17.02 -13.81
C LEU A 387 7.33 15.70 -14.58
N THR A 388 7.73 14.63 -13.89
CA THR A 388 7.47 13.27 -14.33
C THR A 388 6.55 12.63 -13.31
N VAL A 389 5.31 12.37 -13.70
CA VAL A 389 4.39 11.55 -12.90
C VAL A 389 4.69 10.09 -13.20
N LYS A 390 4.89 9.29 -12.16
CA LYS A 390 5.22 7.87 -12.26
C LYS A 390 4.16 7.07 -11.52
N SER A 391 3.39 6.29 -12.28
CA SER A 391 2.37 5.41 -11.73
C SER A 391 2.86 3.98 -11.61
N LEU A 392 2.51 3.29 -10.52
CA LEU A 392 2.70 1.86 -10.41
C LEU A 392 1.68 1.15 -11.32
N ALA A 393 2.14 0.61 -12.45
CA ALA A 393 1.25 -0.07 -13.39
C ALA A 393 1.15 -1.56 -13.05
N PHE A 394 -0.09 -2.05 -13.07
CA PHE A 394 -0.40 -3.47 -12.87
C PHE A 394 -0.83 -4.07 -14.20
N PRO A 395 -0.35 -5.27 -14.56
CA PRO A 395 -0.82 -5.97 -15.75
C PRO A 395 -2.31 -6.30 -15.64
N SER A 396 -3.08 -5.83 -16.61
CA SER A 396 -4.48 -6.19 -16.86
C SER A 396 -4.61 -7.61 -17.44
#